data_AF-A0A7V9S2W9-F1
#
_entry.id   AF-A0A7V9S2W9-F1
#
_cell.length_a   1.000
_cell.length_b   1.000
_cell.length_c   1.000
_cell.angle_alpha   90.00
_cell.angle_beta   90.00
_cell.angle_gamma   90.00
#
_symmetry.space_group_name_H-M   'P 1'
#
loop_
_entity.id
_entity.type
_entity.pdbx_description
1 polymer ?
#
loop_
_entity_poly.entity_id
_entity_poly.type
_entity_poly.pdbx_seq_one_letter_code
_entity_poly.pdbx_strand_id
1 'polypeptide(L)' 'MSRVLALDYGSARCGVALSDPTGTLATPLAAVERPGTRRG' A
#
# COMPACT_ATOMS: atom_id res chain seq x y z
N MET A 1 0.55 -5.52 -18.80
CA MET A 1 1.15 -6.05 -17.57
C MET A 1 0.35 -5.56 -16.38
N SER A 2 0.04 -6.42 -15.41
CA SER A 2 -0.64 -6.04 -14.17
C SER A 2 0.36 -5.56 -13.13
N ARG A 3 0.01 -4.53 -12.36
CA ARG A 3 0.78 -4.09 -11.18
C ARG A 3 0.26 -4.78 -9.93
N VAL A 4 1.10 -4.92 -8.92
CA VAL A 4 0.76 -5.47 -7.61
C VAL A 4 0.72 -4.33 -6.59
N LEU A 5 -0.34 -4.29 -5.78
CA LEU A 5 -0.45 -3.40 -4.61
C LEU A 5 -0.13 -4.20 -3.35
N ALA A 6 0.88 -3.77 -2.62
CA ALA A 6 1.21 -4.32 -1.31
C ALA A 6 0.58 -3.47 -0.20
N LEU A 7 0.00 -4.15 0.80
CA LEU A 7 -0.58 -3.55 2.00
C LEU A 7 0.09 -4.15 3.23
N ASP A 8 0.62 -3.28 4.09
CA ASP A 8 1.23 -3.65 5.37
C ASP A 8 0.36 -3.11 6.51
N TYR A 9 -0.55 -3.96 7.00
CA TYR A 9 -1.56 -3.55 7.97
C TYR A 9 -0.98 -3.41 9.38
N GLY A 10 -1.09 -2.21 9.95
CA GLY A 10 -0.97 -1.96 11.37
C GLY A 10 -2.20 -1.22 11.90
N SER A 11 -2.56 -1.45 13.17
CA SER A 11 -3.77 -0.85 13.77
C SER A 11 -3.78 0.68 13.79
N ALA A 12 -2.61 1.32 13.79
CA ALA A 12 -2.47 2.78 13.71
C ALA A 12 -2.35 3.31 12.26
N ARG A 13 -1.69 2.55 11.39
CA ARG A 13 -1.41 2.92 9.99
C ARG A 13 -1.21 1.68 9.12
N CYS A 14 -1.62 1.76 7.86
CA CYS A 14 -1.35 0.75 6.84
C CYS A 14 -0.35 1.31 5.81
N GLY A 15 0.81 0.66 5.67
CA GLY A 15 1.78 0.98 4.63
C GLY A 15 1.27 0.54 3.25
N VAL A 16 1.55 1.33 2.21
CA VAL A 16 1.10 1.05 0.84
C VAL A 16 2.27 1.19 -0.13
N ALA A 17 2.44 0.22 -1.03
CA ALA A 17 3.40 0.29 -2.12
C ALA A 17 2.85 -0.31 -3.42
N LEU A 18 3.20 0.27 -4.55
CA LEU A 18 2.80 -0.21 -5.88
C LEU A 18 4.02 -0.70 -6.66
N SER A 19 3.90 -1.86 -7.30
CA SER A 19 4.94 -2.35 -8.19
C SER A 19 5.06 -1.50 -9.46
N ASP A 20 6.25 -1.44 -10.02
CA ASP A 20 6.47 -1.06 -11.41
C ASP A 20 5.81 -2.07 -12.37
N PRO A 21 5.75 -1.80 -13.68
CA PRO A 21 5.17 -2.72 -14.65
C PRO A 21 5.89 -4.07 -14.75
N THR A 22 7.18 -4.12 -14.38
CA THR A 22 7.98 -5.35 -14.44
C THR A 22 7.77 -6.26 -13.21
N GLY A 23 7.19 -5.72 -12.13
CA GLY A 23 7.03 -6.43 -10.87
C GLY A 23 8.30 -6.50 -10.03
N THR A 24 9.33 -5.71 -10.37
CA THR A 24 10.66 -5.79 -9.74
C THR A 24 10.82 -4.73 -8.66
N LEU A 25 10.37 -3.50 -8.91
CA LEU A 25 10.55 -2.37 -8.01
C LEU A 25 9.24 -1.97 -7.36
N ALA A 26 9.27 -1.68 -6.06
CA ALA A 26 8.15 -1.14 -5.31
C ALA A 26 8.34 0.37 -5.09
N THR A 27 7.32 1.16 -5.42
CA THR A 27 7.26 2.59 -5.10
C THR A 27 6.37 2.79 -3.87
N PRO A 28 6.89 3.37 -2.76
CA PRO A 28 6.07 3.65 -1.60
C PRO A 28 5.04 4.75 -1.91
N LEU A 29 3.84 4.61 -1.35
CA LEU A 29 2.79 5.61 -1.36
C LEU A 29 2.56 6.15 0.06
N ALA A 30 1.74 7.20 0.17
CA ALA A 30 1.31 7.69 1.48
C ALA A 30 0.61 6.56 2.26
N ALA A 31 0.95 6.42 3.53
CA ALA A 31 0.29 5.46 4.41
C ALA A 31 -1.18 5.84 4.61
N VAL A 32 -2.03 4.83 4.78
CA VAL A 32 -3.42 5.02 5.20
C VAL A 32 -3.44 5.09 6.73
N GLU A 33 -3.91 6.20 7.29
CA GLU A 33 -4.10 6.32 8.74
C GLU A 33 -5.34 5.54 9.20
N ARG A 34 -5.42 5.20 10.49
CA ARG A 34 -6.58 4.60 11.18
C ARG A 34 -7.25 3.39 10.48
N PRO A 35 -6.51 2.51 9.79
CA PRO A 35 -7.06 1.54 8.86
C PRO A 35 -8.08 0.60 9.52
N GLY A 36 -9.15 0.32 8.78
CA GLY A 36 -10.30 -0.44 9.29
C GLY A 36 -11.48 0.47 9.68
N THR A 37 -11.32 1.79 9.58
CA THR A 37 -12.46 2.72 9.64
C THR A 37 -12.94 3.09 8.23
N ARG A 38 -14.10 3.76 8.16
CA ARG A 38 -14.63 4.28 6.90
C ARG A 38 -13.73 5.35 6.27
N ARG A 39 -12.91 6.05 7.07
CA ARG A 39 -12.16 7.23 6.63
C ARG A 39 -10.77 6.90 6.08
N GLY A 40 -10.37 5.63 6.06
CA GLY A 40 -8.98 5.30 6.31
C GLY A 40 -8.91 5.21 7.80
#